data_AF-A0A6A5V3M4-F1
#
_entry.id   AF-A0A6A5V3M4-F1
#
_cell.length_a   1.000
_cell.length_b   1.000
_cell.length_c   1.000
_cell.angle_alpha   90.00
_cell.angle_beta   90.00
_cell.angle_gamma   90.00
#
_symmetry.space_group_name_H-M   'P 1'
#
loop_
_entity.id
_entity.type
_entity.pdbx_description
1 polymer ?
#
loop_
_entity_poly.entity_id
_entity_poly.type
_entity_poly.pdbx_seq_one_letter_code
_entity_poly.pdbx_strand_id
1 'polypeptide(L)'
;MGLPKLPAAVAATIASGDLTRFKEPYQPNSMALEEIASQVTQHGQPRIVQWCCDQGFRPPRESLNSEFFSSAVVGASPAVFQVLVDHGFDLNAHESEACSDALACAVMSGEYEFAKWLLEHGDRATPHDPYHGPSAISWTIRGDSADQEMLKLLLDHGHDLERSGAGVVAAYEENVEALRLLLDRGLNIDDRDIAWYSYDGDSDESH
;
A
#
# COMPACT_ATOMS: atom_id res chain seq x y z
N MET A 1 -9.03 6.63 -18.29
CA MET A 1 -9.59 5.67 -19.28
C MET A 1 -9.26 4.30 -18.73
N GLY A 2 -10.24 3.46 -18.41
CA GLY A 2 -9.96 2.12 -17.90
C GLY A 2 -9.25 1.28 -18.96
N LEU A 3 -8.33 0.42 -18.53
CA LEU A 3 -7.60 -0.45 -19.44
C LEU A 3 -8.55 -1.42 -20.17
N PRO A 4 -8.25 -1.78 -21.43
CA PRO A 4 -9.10 -2.67 -22.22
C PRO A 4 -9.11 -4.08 -21.62
N LYS A 5 -10.30 -4.63 -21.36
CA LYS A 5 -10.47 -5.96 -20.76
C LYS A 5 -9.75 -7.06 -21.55
N LEU A 6 -8.97 -7.88 -20.85
CA LEU A 6 -8.34 -9.07 -21.42
C LEU A 6 -9.37 -10.04 -22.03
N PRO A 7 -9.00 -10.78 -23.10
CA PRO A 7 -9.83 -11.87 -23.62
C PRO A 7 -10.16 -12.89 -22.52
N ALA A 8 -11.38 -13.42 -22.51
CA ALA A 8 -11.87 -14.34 -21.47
C ALA A 8 -10.97 -15.59 -21.27
N ALA A 9 -10.37 -16.10 -22.36
CA ALA A 9 -9.42 -17.21 -22.29
C ALA A 9 -8.18 -16.85 -21.47
N VAL A 10 -7.66 -15.63 -21.61
CA VAL A 10 -6.48 -15.14 -20.88
C VAL A 10 -6.83 -14.86 -19.42
N ALA A 11 -7.96 -14.19 -19.18
CA ALA A 11 -8.47 -13.97 -17.82
C ALA A 11 -8.66 -15.29 -17.05
N ALA A 12 -9.14 -16.35 -17.71
CA ALA A 12 -9.29 -17.68 -17.09
C ALA A 12 -7.94 -18.32 -16.74
N THR A 13 -6.91 -18.15 -17.60
CA THR A 13 -5.57 -18.66 -17.30
C THR A 13 -4.90 -17.89 -16.17
N ILE A 14 -5.12 -16.57 -16.10
CA ILE A 14 -4.70 -15.73 -14.96
C ILE A 14 -5.39 -16.26 -13.70
N ALA A 15 -6.71 -16.47 -13.69
CA ALA A 15 -7.37 -17.03 -12.50
C ALA A 15 -6.78 -18.36 -12.00
N SER A 16 -6.22 -19.19 -12.89
CA SER A 16 -5.54 -20.43 -12.53
C SER A 16 -4.07 -20.30 -12.11
N GLY A 17 -3.41 -19.16 -12.36
CA GLY A 17 -1.99 -18.93 -12.04
C GLY A 17 -0.99 -19.81 -12.82
N ASP A 18 -1.45 -20.54 -13.84
CA ASP A 18 -0.63 -21.47 -14.63
C ASP A 18 0.04 -20.72 -15.80
N LEU A 19 1.31 -20.39 -15.62
CA LEU A 19 2.12 -19.72 -16.63
C LEU A 19 2.18 -20.50 -17.97
N THR A 20 2.13 -21.82 -17.94
CA THR A 20 2.20 -22.63 -19.17
C THR A 20 0.93 -22.44 -19.98
N ARG A 21 -0.22 -22.52 -19.32
CA ARG A 21 -1.52 -22.28 -19.95
C ARG A 21 -1.70 -20.82 -20.35
N PHE A 22 -1.14 -19.88 -19.60
CA PHE A 22 -1.19 -18.46 -19.93
C PHE A 22 -0.46 -18.12 -21.24
N LYS A 23 0.64 -18.81 -21.56
CA LYS A 23 1.42 -18.56 -22.79
C LYS A 23 0.69 -18.97 -24.06
N GLU A 24 -0.17 -19.97 -24.02
CA GLU A 24 -0.88 -20.50 -25.20
C GLU A 24 -1.80 -19.47 -25.89
N PRO A 25 -2.69 -18.74 -25.17
CA PRO A 25 -3.53 -17.71 -25.76
C PRO A 25 -2.84 -16.36 -25.98
N TYR A 26 -1.57 -16.18 -25.59
CA TYR A 26 -0.89 -14.89 -25.67
C TYR A 26 -0.62 -14.46 -27.14
N GLN A 27 -0.97 -13.22 -27.47
CA GLN A 27 -0.79 -12.56 -28.75
C GLN A 27 -0.25 -11.15 -28.53
N PRO A 28 1.04 -10.88 -28.84
CA PRO A 28 1.70 -9.60 -28.54
C PRO A 28 0.99 -8.37 -29.12
N ASN A 29 0.38 -8.50 -30.29
CA ASN A 29 -0.26 -7.38 -30.99
C ASN A 29 -1.67 -7.06 -30.47
N SER A 30 -2.26 -7.95 -29.69
CA SER A 30 -3.65 -7.86 -29.23
C SER A 30 -3.76 -7.62 -27.72
N MET A 31 -2.64 -7.71 -26.98
CA MET A 31 -2.64 -7.64 -25.52
C MET A 31 -1.44 -6.84 -25.00
N ALA A 32 -1.74 -5.75 -24.31
CA ALA A 32 -0.73 -4.96 -23.62
C ALA A 32 -0.17 -5.74 -22.43
N LEU A 33 1.16 -5.80 -22.32
CA LEU A 33 1.83 -6.41 -21.17
C LEU A 33 1.48 -5.71 -19.86
N GLU A 34 1.22 -4.40 -19.90
CA GLU A 34 0.79 -3.61 -18.74
C GLU A 34 -0.56 -4.07 -18.17
N GLU A 35 -1.54 -4.33 -19.03
CA GLU A 35 -2.85 -4.85 -18.61
C GLU A 35 -2.73 -6.25 -18.01
N ILE A 36 -1.93 -7.12 -18.64
CA ILE A 36 -1.64 -8.44 -18.09
C ILE A 36 -0.99 -8.29 -16.72
N ALA A 37 0.05 -7.45 -16.62
CA ALA A 37 0.79 -7.20 -15.39
C ALA A 37 -0.15 -6.71 -14.27
N SER A 38 -1.04 -5.76 -14.55
CA SER A 38 -2.01 -5.24 -13.57
C SER A 38 -2.94 -6.33 -13.03
N GLN A 39 -3.46 -7.22 -13.89
CA GLN A 39 -4.34 -8.28 -13.39
C GLN A 39 -3.58 -9.35 -12.59
N VAL A 40 -2.40 -9.77 -13.05
CA VAL A 40 -1.66 -10.85 -12.39
C VAL A 40 -1.02 -10.40 -11.07
N THR A 41 -0.70 -9.10 -10.91
CA THR A 41 -0.23 -8.55 -9.63
C THR A 41 -1.34 -8.59 -8.58
N GLN A 42 -2.57 -8.23 -8.95
CA GLN A 42 -3.76 -8.33 -8.09
C GLN A 42 -4.02 -9.76 -7.60
N HIS A 43 -3.68 -10.77 -8.41
CA HIS A 43 -3.84 -12.18 -8.05
C HIS A 43 -2.61 -12.79 -7.36
N GLY A 44 -1.56 -12.00 -7.05
CA GLY A 44 -0.37 -12.49 -6.35
C GLY A 44 0.45 -13.49 -7.16
N GLN A 45 0.63 -13.26 -8.48
CA GLN A 45 1.21 -14.25 -9.40
C GLN A 45 2.63 -13.89 -9.89
N PRO A 46 3.66 -14.03 -9.04
CA PRO A 46 5.01 -13.54 -9.34
C PRO A 46 5.62 -14.17 -10.60
N ARG A 47 5.27 -15.42 -10.93
CA ARG A 47 5.80 -16.10 -12.12
C ARG A 47 5.32 -15.47 -13.43
N ILE A 48 4.08 -14.98 -13.47
CA ILE A 48 3.54 -14.34 -14.67
C ILE A 48 4.01 -12.88 -14.72
N VAL A 49 4.11 -12.19 -13.58
CA VAL A 49 4.76 -10.87 -13.50
C VAL A 49 6.19 -10.92 -14.03
N GLN A 50 6.99 -11.91 -13.59
CA GLN A 50 8.36 -12.11 -14.06
C GLN A 50 8.39 -12.33 -15.57
N TRP A 51 7.49 -13.18 -16.08
CA TRP A 51 7.39 -13.42 -17.51
C TRP A 51 7.05 -12.14 -18.29
N CYS A 52 6.12 -11.30 -17.80
CA CYS A 52 5.83 -10.01 -18.41
C CYS A 52 7.08 -9.13 -18.49
N CYS A 53 7.88 -9.07 -17.42
CA CYS A 53 9.12 -8.30 -17.37
C CYS A 53 10.17 -8.84 -18.37
N ASP A 54 10.28 -10.16 -18.49
CA ASP A 54 11.13 -10.85 -19.48
C ASP A 54 10.71 -10.51 -20.92
N GLN A 55 9.40 -10.30 -21.17
CA GLN A 55 8.88 -9.86 -22.47
C GLN A 55 9.05 -8.35 -22.73
N GLY A 56 9.61 -7.60 -21.79
CA GLY A 56 9.88 -6.18 -21.95
C GLY A 56 8.90 -5.26 -21.21
N PHE A 57 7.98 -5.79 -20.41
CA PHE A 57 7.25 -4.96 -19.44
C PHE A 57 8.24 -4.27 -18.50
N ARG A 58 7.99 -3.00 -18.20
CA ARG A 58 8.73 -2.24 -17.21
C ARG A 58 7.70 -1.67 -16.24
N PRO A 59 7.83 -1.95 -14.93
CA PRO A 59 6.98 -1.31 -13.95
C PRO A 59 7.08 0.22 -14.08
N PRO A 60 5.99 0.96 -13.80
CA PRO A 60 6.05 2.42 -13.73
C PRO A 60 7.14 2.86 -12.74
N ARG A 61 7.83 3.96 -13.05
CA ARG A 61 8.88 4.51 -12.16
C ARG A 61 8.30 5.25 -10.97
N GLU A 62 7.17 5.89 -11.18
CA GLU A 62 6.41 6.65 -10.20
C GLU A 62 4.94 6.65 -10.64
N SER A 63 4.00 6.82 -9.72
CA SER A 63 2.60 6.98 -10.08
C SER A 63 1.75 7.60 -8.98
N LEU A 64 0.73 8.37 -9.38
CA LEU A 64 -0.35 8.80 -8.50
C LEU A 64 -1.68 8.20 -8.99
N ASN A 65 -2.44 7.55 -8.11
CA ASN A 65 -3.75 6.95 -8.42
C ASN A 65 -3.73 5.97 -9.61
N SER A 66 -2.66 5.19 -9.75
CA SER A 66 -2.52 4.23 -10.84
C SER A 66 -3.30 2.94 -10.57
N GLU A 67 -3.95 2.42 -11.61
CA GLU A 67 -4.60 1.10 -11.60
C GLU A 67 -3.57 0.00 -11.32
N PHE A 68 -2.37 0.09 -11.91
CA PHE A 68 -1.31 -0.88 -11.68
C PHE A 68 -0.85 -0.94 -10.22
N PHE A 69 -0.63 0.23 -9.60
CA PHE A 69 -0.25 0.33 -8.19
C PHE A 69 -1.37 -0.20 -7.29
N SER A 70 -2.60 0.23 -7.54
CA SER A 70 -3.78 -0.23 -6.79
C SER A 70 -3.95 -1.75 -6.87
N SER A 71 -3.83 -2.33 -8.06
CA SER A 71 -3.88 -3.78 -8.26
C SER A 71 -2.76 -4.51 -7.51
N ALA A 72 -1.51 -4.01 -7.57
CA ALA A 72 -0.39 -4.63 -6.87
C ALA A 72 -0.60 -4.63 -5.35
N VAL A 73 -1.02 -3.50 -4.80
CA VAL A 73 -1.26 -3.34 -3.37
C VAL A 73 -2.45 -4.18 -2.89
N VAL A 74 -3.55 -4.26 -3.66
CA VAL A 74 -4.68 -5.16 -3.37
C VAL A 74 -4.24 -6.64 -3.37
N GLY A 75 -3.28 -7.00 -4.22
CA GLY A 75 -2.72 -8.35 -4.24
C GLY A 75 -1.84 -8.68 -3.03
N ALA A 76 -1.36 -7.66 -2.29
CA ALA A 76 -0.61 -7.75 -1.03
C ALA A 76 0.44 -8.88 -1.00
N SER A 77 1.15 -9.09 -2.10
CA SER A 77 2.02 -10.26 -2.29
C SER A 77 3.50 -9.86 -2.24
N PRO A 78 4.22 -10.17 -1.15
CA PRO A 78 5.67 -9.98 -1.06
C PRO A 78 6.44 -10.54 -2.27
N ALA A 79 6.02 -11.71 -2.77
CA ALA A 79 6.68 -12.34 -3.91
C ALA A 79 6.46 -11.56 -5.22
N VAL A 80 5.30 -10.93 -5.41
CA VAL A 80 5.07 -10.04 -6.56
C VAL A 80 5.91 -8.79 -6.43
N PHE A 81 5.89 -8.14 -5.25
CA PHE A 81 6.67 -6.92 -5.03
C PHE A 81 8.17 -7.16 -5.15
N GLN A 82 8.68 -8.32 -4.74
CA GLN A 82 10.06 -8.71 -4.97
C GLN A 82 10.41 -8.67 -6.47
N VAL A 83 9.56 -9.28 -7.32
CA VAL A 83 9.76 -9.26 -8.77
C VAL A 83 9.71 -7.81 -9.31
N LEU A 84 8.80 -6.98 -8.82
CA LEU A 84 8.71 -5.58 -9.26
C LEU A 84 9.97 -4.79 -8.90
N VAL A 85 10.45 -4.91 -7.65
CA VAL A 85 11.68 -4.25 -7.17
C VAL A 85 12.90 -4.74 -7.93
N ASP A 86 13.02 -6.04 -8.19
CA ASP A 86 14.10 -6.62 -9.01
C ASP A 86 14.13 -6.03 -10.44
N HIS A 87 12.99 -5.52 -10.93
CA HIS A 87 12.86 -4.86 -12.23
C HIS A 87 12.75 -3.33 -12.14
N GLY A 88 13.16 -2.73 -11.01
CA GLY A 88 13.34 -1.29 -10.86
C GLY A 88 12.09 -0.51 -10.44
N PHE A 89 11.09 -1.18 -9.86
CA PHE A 89 9.99 -0.51 -9.16
C PHE A 89 10.51 0.15 -7.88
N ASP A 90 10.19 1.43 -7.67
CA ASP A 90 10.58 2.19 -6.48
C ASP A 90 9.41 2.23 -5.50
N LEU A 91 9.52 1.50 -4.38
CA LEU A 91 8.45 1.41 -3.36
C LEU A 91 7.94 2.78 -2.89
N ASN A 92 8.80 3.80 -2.90
CA ASN A 92 8.50 5.12 -2.34
C ASN A 92 8.04 6.15 -3.38
N ALA A 93 7.84 5.75 -4.63
CA ALA A 93 7.48 6.65 -5.73
C ALA A 93 6.00 6.48 -6.18
N HIS A 94 5.21 5.75 -5.41
CA HIS A 94 3.82 5.42 -5.77
C HIS A 94 2.85 5.80 -4.67
N GLU A 95 1.85 6.58 -5.05
CA GLU A 95 0.87 7.13 -4.14
C GLU A 95 -0.57 6.91 -4.63
N SER A 96 -1.49 6.90 -3.68
CA SER A 96 -2.94 6.83 -3.88
C SER A 96 -3.62 7.80 -2.93
N GLU A 97 -4.52 8.64 -3.43
CA GLU A 97 -5.32 9.51 -2.57
C GLU A 97 -6.23 8.71 -1.61
N ALA A 98 -6.50 7.42 -1.90
CA ALA A 98 -7.34 6.58 -1.06
C ALA A 98 -6.62 5.99 0.16
N CYS A 99 -5.32 5.72 0.07
CA CYS A 99 -4.57 5.07 1.17
C CYS A 99 -3.14 5.60 1.38
N SER A 100 -2.76 6.69 0.72
CA SER A 100 -1.42 7.27 0.69
C SER A 100 -0.38 6.41 -0.03
N ASP A 101 0.14 5.34 0.59
CA ASP A 101 1.22 4.50 0.06
C ASP A 101 0.95 2.99 0.24
N ALA A 102 1.91 2.14 -0.15
CA ALA A 102 1.77 0.69 -0.07
C ALA A 102 1.65 0.19 1.38
N LEU A 103 2.42 0.79 2.30
CA LEU A 103 2.46 0.40 3.70
C LEU A 103 1.16 0.77 4.43
N ALA A 104 0.64 1.98 4.23
CA ALA A 104 -0.62 2.43 4.81
C ALA A 104 -1.79 1.57 4.31
N CYS A 105 -1.81 1.20 3.02
CA CYS A 105 -2.77 0.25 2.48
C CYS A 105 -2.65 -1.15 3.12
N ALA A 106 -1.43 -1.68 3.30
CA ALA A 106 -1.18 -2.96 3.95
C ALA A 106 -1.66 -2.95 5.41
N VAL A 107 -1.39 -1.88 6.14
CA VAL A 107 -1.84 -1.69 7.52
C VAL A 107 -3.36 -1.61 7.61
N MET A 108 -4.00 -0.78 6.77
CA MET A 108 -5.46 -0.61 6.76
C MET A 108 -6.19 -1.93 6.46
N SER A 109 -5.57 -2.82 5.69
CA SER A 109 -6.12 -4.13 5.32
C SER A 109 -5.70 -5.26 6.25
N GLY A 110 -4.84 -5.00 7.25
CA GLY A 110 -4.33 -6.01 8.19
C GLY A 110 -3.34 -7.01 7.58
N GLU A 111 -2.69 -6.66 6.46
CA GLU A 111 -1.77 -7.52 5.72
C GLU A 111 -0.37 -7.54 6.36
N TYR A 112 -0.25 -8.16 7.54
CA TYR A 112 0.95 -8.14 8.39
C TYR A 112 2.24 -8.57 7.67
N GLU A 113 2.22 -9.71 6.97
CA GLU A 113 3.42 -10.21 6.28
C GLU A 113 3.84 -9.30 5.11
N PHE A 114 2.87 -8.63 4.48
CA PHE A 114 3.16 -7.68 3.42
C PHE A 114 3.72 -6.37 3.98
N ALA A 115 3.11 -5.82 5.03
CA ALA A 115 3.63 -4.65 5.76
C ALA A 115 5.06 -4.90 6.26
N LYS A 116 5.31 -6.08 6.84
CA LYS A 116 6.65 -6.49 7.29
C LYS A 116 7.64 -6.52 6.14
N TRP A 117 7.29 -7.13 5.01
CA TRP A 117 8.15 -7.17 3.84
C TRP A 117 8.48 -5.76 3.33
N LEU A 118 7.49 -4.86 3.25
CA LEU A 118 7.70 -3.47 2.82
C LEU A 118 8.72 -2.75 3.73
N LEU A 119 8.56 -2.86 5.04
CA LEU A 119 9.48 -2.27 6.03
C LEU A 119 10.90 -2.84 5.90
N GLU A 120 11.04 -4.16 5.74
CA GLU A 120 12.34 -4.82 5.55
C GLU A 120 13.05 -4.41 4.23
N HIS A 121 12.29 -3.88 3.26
CA HIS A 121 12.80 -3.46 1.94
C HIS A 121 12.89 -1.94 1.77
N GLY A 122 12.79 -1.18 2.86
CA GLY A 122 13.06 0.26 2.87
C GLY A 122 11.89 1.13 2.39
N ASP A 123 10.66 0.63 2.50
CA ASP A 123 9.47 1.47 2.42
C ASP A 123 9.52 2.55 3.53
N ARG A 124 9.32 3.79 3.11
CA ARG A 124 9.32 4.99 3.95
C ARG A 124 7.90 5.49 3.97
N ALA A 125 7.20 5.09 5.03
CA ALA A 125 5.85 5.53 5.28
C ALA A 125 5.68 7.03 5.08
N THR A 126 4.59 7.40 4.42
CA THR A 126 4.19 8.79 4.31
C THR A 126 3.82 9.33 5.70
N PRO A 127 4.29 10.53 6.05
CA PRO A 127 3.88 11.20 7.28
C PRO A 127 2.39 11.51 7.23
N HIS A 128 1.80 11.80 8.39
CA HIS A 128 0.43 12.28 8.41
C HIS A 128 0.34 13.64 7.72
N ASP A 129 -0.54 13.75 6.73
CA ASP A 129 -0.86 15.00 6.05
C ASP A 129 -2.39 15.14 5.92
N PRO A 130 -2.99 16.29 6.28
CA PRO A 130 -4.40 16.57 6.04
C PRO A 130 -4.89 16.32 4.60
N TYR A 131 -4.01 16.37 3.59
CA TYR A 131 -4.39 16.12 2.19
C TYR A 131 -4.28 14.66 1.75
N HIS A 132 -3.46 13.85 2.42
CA HIS A 132 -3.13 12.48 1.98
C HIS A 132 -3.59 11.39 2.96
N GLY A 133 -4.16 11.81 4.10
CA GLY A 133 -4.86 10.93 5.02
C GLY A 133 -4.07 10.59 6.29
N PRO A 134 -4.65 9.72 7.14
CA PRO A 134 -3.96 9.21 8.33
C PRO A 134 -2.72 8.40 7.93
N SER A 135 -1.62 8.62 8.66
CA SER A 135 -0.38 7.83 8.52
C SER A 135 -0.63 6.34 8.78
N ALA A 136 0.23 5.47 8.24
CA ALA A 136 0.15 4.02 8.47
C ALA A 136 0.02 3.67 9.97
N ILE A 137 0.82 4.32 10.82
CA ILE A 137 0.75 4.08 12.28
C ILE A 137 -0.58 4.50 12.90
N SER A 138 -1.23 5.55 12.39
CA SER A 138 -2.53 6.01 12.90
C SER A 138 -3.64 4.98 12.68
N TRP A 139 -3.58 4.19 11.61
CA TRP A 139 -4.56 3.12 11.35
C TRP A 139 -4.51 2.01 12.40
N THR A 140 -3.34 1.70 12.94
CA THR A 140 -3.17 0.64 13.95
C THR A 140 -3.79 0.98 15.32
N ILE A 141 -4.23 2.22 15.53
CA ILE A 141 -4.65 2.74 16.82
C ILE A 141 -6.17 2.90 16.92
N ARG A 142 -6.86 3.06 15.78
CA ARG A 142 -8.26 3.53 15.70
C ARG A 142 -9.29 2.44 15.97
N GLY A 143 -10.21 2.72 16.90
CA GLY A 143 -11.43 1.96 17.15
C GLY A 143 -11.27 0.44 17.24
N ASP A 144 -12.27 -0.27 16.73
CA ASP A 144 -12.32 -1.74 16.70
C ASP A 144 -11.29 -2.37 15.74
N SER A 145 -10.59 -1.56 14.95
CA SER A 145 -9.53 -1.98 14.02
C SER A 145 -8.13 -1.81 14.60
N ALA A 146 -8.01 -1.45 15.88
CA ALA A 146 -6.72 -1.32 16.54
C ALA A 146 -5.95 -2.66 16.52
N ASP A 147 -4.75 -2.63 15.96
CA ASP A 147 -3.88 -3.80 15.79
C ASP A 147 -2.55 -3.54 16.51
N GLN A 148 -2.44 -4.06 17.73
CA GLN A 148 -1.26 -3.91 18.56
C GLN A 148 -0.03 -4.63 18.00
N GLU A 149 -0.21 -5.72 17.24
CA GLU A 149 0.93 -6.43 16.66
C GLU A 149 1.47 -5.69 15.43
N MET A 150 0.58 -5.13 14.60
CA MET A 150 0.97 -4.23 13.52
C MET A 150 1.62 -2.94 14.07
N LEU A 151 1.08 -2.36 15.14
CA LEU A 151 1.68 -1.19 15.79
C LEU A 151 3.11 -1.51 16.27
N LYS A 152 3.31 -2.65 16.95
CA LYS A 152 4.65 -3.10 17.36
C LYS A 152 5.57 -3.27 16.16
N LEU A 153 5.10 -3.88 15.07
CA LEU A 153 5.89 -4.09 13.86
C LEU A 153 6.40 -2.76 13.27
N LEU A 154 5.51 -1.76 13.13
CA LEU A 154 5.89 -0.43 12.63
C LEU A 154 6.92 0.22 13.56
N LEU A 155 6.68 0.18 14.86
CA LEU A 155 7.57 0.77 15.86
C LEU A 155 8.93 0.06 15.95
N ASP A 156 8.98 -1.26 15.76
CA ASP A 156 10.22 -2.05 15.76
C ASP A 156 11.10 -1.72 14.54
N HIS A 157 10.50 -1.26 13.44
CA HIS A 157 11.22 -0.81 12.24
C HIS A 157 11.57 0.68 12.27
N GLY A 158 11.42 1.35 13.43
CA GLY A 158 11.87 2.73 13.61
C GLY A 158 11.04 3.76 12.86
N HIS A 159 9.75 3.48 12.68
CA HIS A 159 8.80 4.44 12.11
C HIS A 159 8.88 5.79 12.85
N ASP A 160 8.95 6.87 12.08
CA ASP A 160 9.06 8.21 12.66
C ASP A 160 7.78 8.55 13.41
N LEU A 161 7.92 8.86 14.70
CA LEU A 161 6.82 9.28 15.56
C LEU A 161 6.60 10.78 15.53
N GLU A 162 7.61 11.55 15.13
CA GLU A 162 7.52 12.99 14.96
C GLU A 162 6.51 13.30 13.85
N ARG A 163 5.56 14.22 14.12
CA ARG A 163 4.51 14.60 13.18
C ARG A 163 3.64 13.44 12.64
N SER A 164 3.70 12.26 13.26
CA SER A 164 2.93 11.08 12.85
C SER A 164 1.43 11.18 13.16
N GLY A 165 1.04 12.08 14.08
CA GLY A 165 -0.32 12.16 14.62
C GLY A 165 -0.68 11.02 15.59
N ALA A 166 0.17 10.01 15.76
CA ALA A 166 -0.14 8.79 16.50
C ALA A 166 -0.55 9.04 17.96
N GLY A 167 0.15 9.95 18.65
CA GLY A 167 -0.16 10.32 20.03
C GLY A 167 -1.54 10.97 20.19
N VAL A 168 -1.90 11.86 19.26
CA VAL A 168 -3.21 12.53 19.24
C VAL A 168 -4.32 11.52 18.97
N VAL A 169 -4.12 10.64 17.99
CA VAL A 169 -5.07 9.57 17.67
C VAL A 169 -5.25 8.63 18.87
N ALA A 170 -4.17 8.20 19.51
CA ALA A 170 -4.26 7.32 20.69
C ALA A 170 -5.02 7.96 21.86
N ALA A 171 -4.85 9.27 22.06
CA ALA A 171 -5.60 10.01 23.08
C ALA A 171 -7.08 10.16 22.72
N TYR A 172 -7.40 10.48 21.46
CA TYR A 172 -8.76 10.64 20.97
C TYR A 172 -9.56 9.32 21.02
N GLU A 173 -8.91 8.21 20.68
CA GLU A 173 -9.50 6.86 20.68
C GLU A 173 -9.52 6.23 22.08
N GLU A 174 -9.05 6.94 23.11
CA GLU A 174 -8.87 6.43 24.48
C GLU A 174 -8.04 5.12 24.54
N ASN A 175 -7.16 4.90 23.55
CA ASN A 175 -6.35 3.71 23.41
C ASN A 175 -5.09 3.81 24.27
N VAL A 176 -5.27 3.61 25.58
CA VAL A 176 -4.22 3.70 26.60
C VAL A 176 -3.05 2.76 26.32
N GLU A 177 -3.32 1.58 25.76
CA GLU A 177 -2.26 0.61 25.45
C GLU A 177 -1.39 1.07 24.28
N ALA A 178 -1.98 1.57 23.20
CA ALA A 178 -1.23 2.18 22.11
C ALA A 178 -0.44 3.39 22.59
N LEU A 179 -1.05 4.27 23.39
CA LEU A 179 -0.35 5.45 23.94
C LEU A 179 0.85 5.05 24.81
N ARG A 180 0.70 4.04 25.67
CA ARG A 180 1.81 3.52 26.48
C ARG A 180 2.93 3.00 25.58
N LEU A 181 2.60 2.22 24.55
CA LEU A 181 3.59 1.67 23.63
C LEU A 181 4.30 2.79 22.85
N LEU A 182 3.58 3.81 22.37
CA LEU A 182 4.17 4.97 21.69
C LEU A 182 5.15 5.72 22.61
N LEU A 183 4.77 5.95 23.87
CA LEU A 183 5.64 6.60 24.88
C LEU A 183 6.90 5.75 25.18
N ASP A 184 6.75 4.43 25.31
CA ASP A 184 7.87 3.51 25.51
C ASP A 184 8.84 3.52 24.32
N ARG A 185 8.37 3.91 23.13
CA ARG A 185 9.18 4.07 21.90
C ARG A 185 9.62 5.51 21.64
N GLY A 186 9.45 6.41 22.61
CA GLY A 186 10.02 7.76 22.57
C GLY A 186 9.15 8.80 21.90
N LEU A 187 7.84 8.58 21.76
CA LEU A 187 6.90 9.62 21.32
C LEU A 187 7.08 10.89 22.17
N ASN A 188 7.33 12.02 21.51
CA ASN A 188 7.36 13.32 22.14
C ASN A 188 5.93 13.87 22.30
N ILE A 189 5.40 13.86 23.53
CA ILE A 189 4.05 14.37 23.81
C ILE A 189 3.93 15.89 23.65
N ASP A 190 5.05 16.61 23.67
CA ASP A 190 5.09 18.06 23.50
C ASP A 190 5.26 18.48 22.03
N ASP A 191 5.19 17.54 21.07
CA ASP A 191 5.21 17.86 19.64
C ASP A 191 3.99 18.72 19.26
N ARG A 192 4.25 19.94 18.79
CA ARG A 192 3.24 20.94 18.42
C ARG A 192 3.09 21.09 16.91
N ASP A 193 3.88 20.38 16.12
CA ASP A 193 3.85 20.45 14.66
C ASP A 193 2.79 19.48 14.06
N ILE A 194 2.02 18.81 14.93
CA ILE A 194 0.87 17.99 14.55
C ILE A 194 -0.30 18.91 14.18
N ALA A 195 -0.48 19.15 12.88
CA ALA A 195 -1.67 19.78 12.35
C ALA A 195 -2.82 18.77 12.35
N TRP A 196 -3.58 18.70 13.45
CA TRP A 196 -4.88 18.05 13.45
C TRP A 196 -5.91 19.03 12.89
N TYR A 197 -6.26 18.90 11.61
CA TYR A 197 -7.55 19.40 11.16
C TYR A 197 -8.59 18.36 11.57
N SER A 198 -9.56 18.76 12.39
CA SER A 198 -10.86 18.11 12.38
C SER A 198 -11.32 18.12 10.92
N TYR A 199 -11.65 16.95 10.37
CA TYR A 199 -12.53 16.90 9.21
C TYR A 199 -13.90 17.38 9.71
N ASP A 200 -14.05 18.70 9.87
CA ASP A 200 -15.34 19.32 10.08
C ASP A 200 -16.05 19.20 8.72
N GLY A 201 -17.04 18.32 8.67
CA GLY A 201 -17.92 18.15 7.51
C GLY A 201 -18.77 19.38 7.16
N ASP A 202 -18.37 20.58 7.58
CA ASP A 202 -19.03 21.85 7.30
C ASP A 202 -18.12 22.72 6.43
N SER A 203 -18.03 22.35 5.15
CA SER A 203 -17.81 23.35 4.10
C SER A 203 -19.17 23.75 3.52
N ASP A 204 -20.00 24.38 4.35
CA ASP A 204 -21.18 25.11 3.87
C ASP A 204 -21.44 26.34 4.74
N GLU A 205 -20.42 27.20 4.87
CA GLU A 205 -20.68 28.63 5.07
C GLU A 205 -20.84 29.30 3.71
N SER A 206 -22.00 29.07 3.09
CA SER A 206 -22.60 30.04 2.18
C SER A 206 -23.54 30.94 2.98
N HIS A 207 -23.06 32.14 3.35
CA HIS A 207 -23.71 33.46 3.25
C HIS A 207 -23.20 34.48 4.28
#